data_AF-A0A4Q3DVB1-F1
#
_entry.id   AF-A0A4Q3DVB1-F1
#
_cell.length_a   1.000
_cell.length_b   1.000
_cell.length_c   1.000
_cell.angle_alpha   90.00
_cell.angle_beta   90.00
_cell.angle_gamma   90.00
#
_symmetry.space_group_name_H-M   'P 1'
#
loop_
_entity.id
_entity.type
_entity.pdbx_description
1 polymer ?
#
loop_
_entity_poly.entity_id
_entity_poly.type
_entity_poly.pdbx_seq_one_letter_code
_entity_poly.pdbx_strand_id
1 'polypeptide(L)'
;MTEEATNEVLARHVSPDGQLTLLVVRAIEPPRPETIIVGFEESPWHVHVDALNPAGRSWEQVGHDLAADIVSDRMLIVIFRGGDYPDIRLADSLEDEVDYLPNGERPELRFWSGRRTSFDELIDGTVTYTPL
;
A
#
# COMPACT_ATOMS: atom_id res chain seq x y z
N MET A 1 28.87 -15.83 -11.53
CA MET A 1 27.53 -16.26 -11.10
C MET A 1 26.76 -14.98 -10.86
N THR A 2 25.77 -14.69 -11.69
CA THR A 2 24.82 -13.61 -11.42
C THR A 2 23.90 -14.12 -10.31
N GLU A 3 23.93 -13.48 -9.14
CA GLU A 3 22.94 -13.74 -8.10
C GLU A 3 21.55 -13.40 -8.69
N GLU A 4 20.61 -14.35 -8.58
CA GLU A 4 19.25 -14.17 -9.07
C GLU A 4 18.45 -13.31 -8.07
N ALA A 5 17.53 -12.49 -8.59
CA ALA A 5 16.63 -11.75 -7.72
C ALA A 5 15.77 -12.71 -6.91
N THR A 6 15.66 -12.48 -5.60
CA THR A 6 14.86 -13.32 -4.70
C THR A 6 13.94 -12.46 -3.84
N ASN A 7 12.72 -12.94 -3.66
CA ASN A 7 11.70 -12.32 -2.81
C ASN A 7 11.33 -13.31 -1.70
N GLU A 8 11.53 -12.91 -0.45
CA GLU A 8 11.09 -13.65 0.72
C GLU A 8 9.88 -12.94 1.33
N VAL A 9 8.75 -13.67 1.46
CA VAL A 9 7.55 -13.13 2.12
C VAL A 9 7.73 -13.21 3.63
N LEU A 10 7.87 -12.05 4.27
CA LEU A 10 7.99 -11.91 5.72
C LEU A 10 6.63 -11.93 6.42
N ALA A 11 5.61 -11.36 5.77
CA ALA A 11 4.24 -11.39 6.25
C ALA A 11 3.23 -11.37 5.09
N ARG A 12 2.09 -12.02 5.30
CA ARG A 12 0.95 -12.05 4.38
C ARG A 12 -0.33 -11.85 5.16
N HIS A 13 -1.13 -10.87 4.77
CA HIS A 13 -2.42 -10.57 5.37
C HIS A 13 -3.49 -10.56 4.27
N VAL A 14 -4.67 -11.11 4.58
CA VAL A 14 -5.83 -11.10 3.69
C VAL A 14 -6.92 -10.26 4.36
N SER A 15 -7.54 -9.35 3.62
CA SER A 15 -8.60 -8.50 4.15
C SER A 15 -9.79 -9.33 4.60
N PRO A 16 -10.60 -8.87 5.58
CA PRO A 16 -11.73 -9.66 6.08
C PRO A 16 -12.77 -10.05 5.01
N ASP A 17 -12.89 -9.27 3.94
CA ASP A 17 -13.75 -9.55 2.78
C ASP A 17 -13.07 -10.39 1.68
N GLY A 18 -11.81 -10.80 1.90
CA GLY A 18 -11.02 -11.61 0.98
C GLY A 18 -10.63 -10.92 -0.33
N GLN A 19 -10.82 -9.61 -0.45
CA GLN A 19 -10.61 -8.86 -1.70
C GLN A 19 -9.18 -8.34 -1.87
N LEU A 20 -8.41 -8.22 -0.80
CA LEU A 20 -7.04 -7.68 -0.82
C LEU A 20 -6.09 -8.62 -0.09
N THR A 21 -4.92 -8.84 -0.68
CA THR A 21 -3.78 -9.49 -0.02
C THR A 21 -2.65 -8.48 0.10
N LEU A 22 -2.26 -8.16 1.32
CA LEU A 22 -1.10 -7.32 1.64
C LEU A 22 0.11 -8.21 1.93
N LEU A 23 1.26 -7.84 1.38
CA LEU A 23 2.53 -8.53 1.56
C LEU A 23 3.59 -7.59 2.14
N VAL A 24 4.37 -8.11 3.08
CA VAL A 24 5.67 -7.55 3.46
C VAL A 24 6.73 -8.48 2.91
N VAL A 25 7.59 -7.98 2.02
CA VAL A 25 8.56 -8.77 1.29
C VAL A 25 9.95 -8.21 1.49
N ARG A 26 10.90 -9.10 1.77
CA ARG A 26 12.32 -8.83 1.63
C ARG A 26 12.71 -9.10 0.18
N ALA A 27 13.05 -8.06 -0.55
CA ALA A 27 13.47 -8.13 -1.94
C ALA A 27 14.99 -7.98 -2.03
N ILE A 28 15.64 -8.93 -2.70
CA ILE A 28 17.07 -8.90 -3.01
C ILE A 28 17.19 -8.82 -4.52
N GLU A 29 17.60 -7.65 -5.03
CA GLU A 29 17.78 -7.41 -6.47
C GLU A 29 19.22 -6.99 -6.77
N PRO A 30 20.15 -7.93 -7.02
CA PRO A 30 21.52 -7.57 -7.37
C PRO A 30 21.57 -6.64 -8.60
N PRO A 31 22.36 -5.55 -8.61
CA PRO A 31 23.39 -5.18 -7.63
C PRO A 31 22.89 -4.28 -6.48
N ARG A 32 21.58 -4.07 -6.35
CA ARG A 32 20.99 -3.25 -5.29
C ARG A 32 21.10 -3.96 -3.94
N PRO A 33 21.23 -3.20 -2.84
CA PRO A 33 21.10 -3.78 -1.51
C PRO A 33 19.70 -4.38 -1.35
N GLU A 34 19.59 -5.35 -0.45
CA GLU A 34 18.32 -5.82 0.09
C GLU A 34 17.44 -4.64 0.51
N THR A 35 16.14 -4.71 0.24
CA THR A 35 15.16 -3.73 0.71
C THR A 35 13.90 -4.46 1.20
N ILE A 36 13.14 -3.79 2.06
CA ILE A 36 11.81 -4.24 2.46
C ILE A 36 10.79 -3.46 1.66
N ILE A 37 9.88 -4.19 1.02
CA ILE A 37 8.75 -3.62 0.29
C ILE A 37 7.44 -4.03 0.95
N VAL A 38 6.48 -3.11 0.97
CA VAL A 38 5.10 -3.34 1.41
C VAL A 38 4.18 -3.04 0.24
N GLY A 39 3.35 -4.01 -0.16
CA GLY A 39 2.49 -3.86 -1.34
C GLY A 39 1.39 -4.89 -1.39
N PHE A 40 0.59 -4.85 -2.46
CA PHE A 40 -0.56 -5.74 -2.65
C PHE A 40 -0.25 -6.80 -3.71
N GLU A 41 -0.62 -8.07 -3.47
CA GLU A 41 -0.24 -9.24 -4.29
C GLU A 41 -0.62 -9.12 -5.79
N GLU A 42 -1.72 -8.40 -6.10
CA GLU A 42 -2.22 -8.23 -7.47
C GLU A 42 -1.87 -6.87 -8.08
N SER A 43 -1.08 -6.04 -7.40
CA SER A 43 -0.75 -4.70 -7.84
C SER A 43 0.76 -4.52 -8.01
N PRO A 44 1.22 -3.82 -9.06
CA PRO A 44 2.63 -3.47 -9.18
C PRO A 44 3.06 -2.41 -8.16
N TRP A 45 2.11 -1.67 -7.57
CA TRP A 45 2.40 -0.65 -6.58
C TRP A 45 2.91 -1.26 -5.27
N HIS A 46 3.97 -0.68 -4.75
CA HIS A 46 4.54 -1.02 -3.45
C HIS A 46 5.35 0.16 -2.90
N VAL A 47 5.54 0.17 -1.59
CA VAL A 47 6.37 1.13 -0.87
C VAL A 47 7.70 0.50 -0.53
N HIS A 48 8.78 1.15 -0.95
CA HIS A 48 10.13 0.86 -0.49
C HIS A 48 10.34 1.50 0.89
N VAL A 49 10.54 0.67 1.92
CA VAL A 49 10.57 1.14 3.31
C VAL A 49 11.77 2.06 3.62
N ASP A 50 12.84 1.97 2.84
CA ASP A 50 13.97 2.89 2.94
C ASP A 50 13.61 4.36 2.60
N ALA A 51 12.51 4.58 1.87
CA ALA A 51 11.97 5.92 1.62
C ALA A 51 11.28 6.54 2.86
N LEU A 52 10.88 5.74 3.85
CA LEU A 52 10.08 6.19 5.01
C LEU A 52 10.93 6.75 6.17
N ASN A 53 12.21 7.06 5.94
CA ASN A 53 13.18 7.57 6.91
C ASN A 53 13.09 6.89 8.29
N PRO A 54 13.63 5.67 8.45
CA PRO A 54 13.50 4.90 9.67
C PRO A 54 14.29 5.54 10.81
N ALA A 55 13.63 6.35 11.65
CA ALA A 55 14.23 7.03 12.80
C ALA A 55 14.75 6.05 13.87
N GLY A 56 15.91 5.43 13.65
CA GLY A 56 16.54 4.44 14.54
C GLY A 56 15.88 3.05 14.54
N ARG A 57 14.92 2.81 13.65
CA ARG A 57 14.24 1.51 13.46
C ARG A 57 14.90 0.71 12.33
N SER A 58 14.75 -0.61 12.33
CA SER A 58 15.11 -1.43 11.16
C SER A 58 14.05 -1.33 10.06
N TRP A 59 14.42 -1.60 8.81
CA TRP A 59 13.47 -1.61 7.69
C TRP A 59 12.38 -2.67 7.85
N GLU A 60 12.69 -3.83 8.42
CA GLU A 60 11.67 -4.83 8.74
C GLU A 60 10.66 -4.32 9.76
N GLN A 61 11.12 -3.66 10.82
CA GLN A 61 10.22 -3.06 11.81
C GLN A 61 9.32 -2.01 11.16
N VAL A 62 9.86 -1.12 10.32
CA VAL A 62 9.04 -0.11 9.64
C VAL A 62 8.05 -0.75 8.65
N GLY A 63 8.44 -1.82 7.95
CA GLY A 63 7.54 -2.56 7.08
C GLY A 63 6.39 -3.24 7.83
N HIS A 64 6.68 -3.84 8.99
CA HIS A 64 5.66 -4.42 9.87
C HIS A 64 4.77 -3.36 10.51
N ASP A 65 5.32 -2.22 10.94
CA ASP A 65 4.54 -1.10 11.49
C ASP A 65 3.58 -0.54 10.43
N LEU A 66 4.05 -0.34 9.19
CA LEU A 66 3.21 0.10 8.08
C LEU A 66 2.10 -0.93 7.80
N ALA A 67 2.44 -2.22 7.72
CA ALA A 67 1.44 -3.26 7.55
C ALA A 67 0.43 -3.27 8.71
N ALA A 68 0.88 -3.05 9.95
CA ALA A 68 0.02 -2.96 11.12
C ALA A 68 -0.98 -1.79 11.03
N ASP A 69 -0.55 -0.62 10.55
CA ASP A 69 -1.43 0.53 10.35
C ASP A 69 -2.48 0.28 9.25
N ILE A 70 -2.10 -0.39 8.16
CA ILE A 70 -3.03 -0.80 7.10
C ILE A 70 -4.08 -1.76 7.67
N VAL A 71 -3.64 -2.87 8.29
CA VAL A 71 -4.57 -3.91 8.79
C VAL A 71 -5.45 -3.43 9.94
N SER A 72 -5.05 -2.36 10.63
CA SER A 72 -5.81 -1.70 11.70
C SER A 72 -6.84 -0.68 11.19
N ASP A 73 -7.13 -0.68 9.89
CA ASP A 73 -8.15 0.18 9.26
C ASP A 73 -7.82 1.69 9.34
N ARG A 74 -6.53 2.05 9.47
CA ARG A 74 -6.12 3.45 9.65
C ARG A 74 -5.80 4.17 8.35
N MET A 75 -5.38 3.44 7.32
CA MET A 75 -4.92 4.02 6.05
C MET A 75 -5.98 3.84 4.95
N LEU A 76 -6.09 4.85 4.09
CA LEU A 76 -6.99 4.82 2.95
C LEU A 76 -6.34 4.06 1.79
N ILE A 77 -7.09 3.10 1.24
CA ILE A 77 -6.70 2.31 0.07
C ILE A 77 -7.49 2.82 -1.13
N VAL A 78 -6.77 3.16 -2.19
CA VAL A 78 -7.31 3.66 -3.46
C VAL A 78 -7.12 2.57 -4.50
N ILE A 79 -8.20 2.20 -5.19
CA ILE A 79 -8.21 1.10 -6.16
C ILE A 79 -8.76 1.56 -7.50
N PHE A 80 -7.97 1.39 -8.55
CA PHE A 80 -8.42 1.47 -9.95
C PHE A 80 -8.37 0.08 -10.57
N ARG A 81 -9.48 -0.35 -11.21
CA ARG A 81 -9.61 -1.69 -11.81
C ARG A 81 -9.72 -1.66 -13.34
N GLY A 82 -9.47 -0.51 -13.98
CA GLY A 82 -9.65 -0.31 -15.42
C GLY A 82 -8.57 -0.91 -16.33
N GLY A 83 -7.43 -1.35 -15.77
CA GLY A 83 -6.27 -1.85 -16.53
C GLY A 83 -6.05 -3.37 -16.47
N ASP A 84 -4.94 -3.82 -17.07
CA ASP A 84 -4.52 -5.25 -17.07
C ASP A 84 -4.26 -5.78 -15.65
N TYR A 85 -3.84 -4.90 -14.75
CA TYR A 85 -3.67 -5.15 -13.32
C TYR A 85 -4.37 -4.04 -12.53
N PRO A 86 -4.98 -4.34 -11.37
CA PRO A 86 -5.52 -3.31 -10.51
C PRO A 86 -4.38 -2.44 -9.94
N ASP A 87 -4.54 -1.13 -10.02
CA ASP A 87 -3.70 -0.17 -9.29
C ASP A 87 -4.28 -0.04 -7.89
N ILE A 88 -3.59 -0.63 -6.90
CA ILE A 88 -3.99 -0.67 -5.49
C ILE A 88 -2.88 0.02 -4.71
N ARG A 89 -3.19 1.20 -4.16
CA ARG A 89 -2.22 2.04 -3.48
C ARG A 89 -2.77 2.63 -2.20
N LEU A 90 -1.85 3.05 -1.33
CA LEU A 90 -2.20 3.85 -0.15
C LEU A 90 -2.25 5.32 -0.54
N ALA A 91 -3.25 6.03 -0.03
CA ALA A 91 -3.32 7.47 -0.22
C ALA A 91 -2.25 8.16 0.63
N ASP A 92 -1.46 9.02 -0.01
CA ASP A 92 -0.55 9.96 0.67
C ASP A 92 -1.36 11.21 1.03
N SER A 93 -1.71 12.05 0.06
CA SER A 93 -2.56 13.22 0.28
C SER A 93 -3.87 13.15 -0.51
N LEU A 94 -4.96 13.65 0.08
CA LEU A 94 -6.26 13.71 -0.59
C LEU A 94 -6.23 14.61 -1.84
N GLU A 95 -5.36 15.62 -1.85
CA GLU A 95 -5.15 16.52 -2.99
C GLU A 95 -4.60 15.75 -4.18
N ASP A 96 -3.55 14.94 -3.97
CA ASP A 96 -2.98 14.10 -5.03
C ASP A 96 -4.00 13.09 -5.57
N GLU A 97 -4.84 12.53 -4.70
CA GLU A 97 -5.88 11.58 -5.10
C GLU A 97 -6.96 12.19 -6.00
N VAL A 98 -7.23 13.48 -5.83
CA VAL A 98 -8.24 14.21 -6.61
C VAL A 98 -7.63 14.73 -7.92
N ASP A 99 -6.40 15.25 -7.87
CA ASP A 99 -5.75 15.90 -9.01
C ASP A 99 -5.21 14.90 -10.04
N TYR A 100 -4.83 13.69 -9.61
CA TYR A 100 -4.25 12.65 -10.45
C TYR A 100 -5.20 11.46 -10.72
N LEU A 101 -6.48 11.75 -10.98
CA LEU A 101 -7.42 10.73 -11.45
C LEU A 101 -7.12 10.36 -12.93
N PRO A 102 -6.82 9.08 -13.24
CA PRO A 102 -6.74 8.62 -14.62
C PRO A 102 -8.03 8.96 -15.38
N ASN A 103 -7.90 9.48 -16.60
CA ASN A 103 -8.97 10.09 -17.42
C ASN A 103 -10.36 9.42 -17.27
N GLY A 104 -11.19 9.94 -16.37
CA GLY A 104 -12.59 9.54 -16.19
C GLY A 104 -12.82 8.26 -15.37
N GLU A 105 -11.77 7.62 -14.85
CA GLU A 105 -11.93 6.49 -13.91
C GLU A 105 -12.30 7.00 -12.52
N ARG A 106 -13.19 6.27 -11.84
CA ARG A 106 -13.54 6.53 -10.45
C ARG A 106 -12.88 5.48 -9.57
N PRO A 107 -12.03 5.87 -8.62
CA PRO A 107 -11.42 4.91 -7.72
C PRO A 107 -12.47 4.32 -6.78
N GLU A 108 -12.28 3.07 -6.39
CA GLU A 108 -12.85 2.54 -5.16
C GLU A 108 -11.98 3.04 -3.99
N LEU A 109 -12.59 3.80 -3.09
CA LEU A 109 -11.98 4.24 -1.84
C LEU A 109 -12.46 3.35 -0.70
N ARG A 110 -11.52 2.70 -0.02
CA ARG A 110 -11.85 1.77 1.07
C ARG A 110 -10.76 1.68 2.11
N PHE A 111 -11.11 1.09 3.24
CA PHE A 111 -10.15 0.66 4.25
C PHE A 111 -9.98 -0.86 4.22
N TRP A 112 -9.02 -1.36 5.00
CA TRP A 112 -8.68 -2.77 5.07
C TRP A 112 -9.87 -3.67 5.44
N SER A 113 -10.71 -3.22 6.36
CA SER A 113 -11.93 -3.91 6.82
C SER A 113 -12.94 -4.22 5.71
N GLY A 114 -12.82 -3.57 4.54
CA GLY A 114 -13.83 -3.58 3.49
C GLY A 114 -14.84 -2.44 3.59
N ARG A 115 -14.73 -1.59 4.62
CA ARG A 115 -15.51 -0.36 4.71
C ARG A 115 -15.14 0.57 3.55
N ARG A 116 -16.14 0.94 2.76
CA ARG A 116 -16.02 1.92 1.67
C ARG A 116 -16.25 3.33 2.19
N THR A 117 -15.66 4.29 1.50
CA THR A 117 -15.84 5.73 1.72
C THR A 117 -15.94 6.44 0.37
N SER A 118 -16.18 7.74 0.41
CA SER A 118 -16.18 8.64 -0.74
C SER A 118 -15.26 9.84 -0.51
N PHE A 119 -14.93 10.56 -1.59
CA PHE A 119 -14.21 11.83 -1.47
C PHE A 119 -15.01 12.86 -0.65
N ASP A 120 -16.32 12.90 -0.80
CA ASP A 120 -17.18 13.84 -0.04
C ASP A 120 -17.04 13.61 1.48
N GLU A 121 -17.06 12.35 1.93
CA GLU A 121 -16.87 11.98 3.35
C GLU A 121 -15.45 12.24 3.89
N LEU A 122 -14.45 12.27 3.00
CA LEU A 122 -13.07 12.61 3.37
C LEU A 122 -12.87 14.12 3.44
N ILE A 123 -13.47 14.87 2.50
CA ILE A 123 -13.40 16.33 2.42
C ILE A 123 -14.20 16.98 3.55
N ASP A 124 -15.38 16.44 3.89
CA ASP A 124 -16.21 16.95 4.98
C ASP A 124 -15.69 16.56 6.38
N GLY A 125 -14.70 15.66 6.45
CA GLY A 125 -14.06 15.20 7.68
C GLY A 125 -14.88 14.21 8.50
N THR A 126 -15.95 13.64 7.94
CA THR A 126 -16.72 12.55 8.58
C THR A 126 -15.94 11.25 8.63
N VAL A 127 -15.00 11.07 7.70
CA VAL A 127 -14.01 10.00 7.67
C VAL A 127 -12.61 10.59 7.64
N THR A 128 -11.72 10.07 8.48
CA THR A 128 -10.31 10.45 8.51
C THR A 128 -9.42 9.24 8.28
N TYR A 129 -8.24 9.44 7.72
CA TYR A 129 -7.23 8.41 7.54
C TYR A 129 -5.85 8.92 7.96
N THR A 130 -4.92 7.98 8.17
CA THR A 130 -3.48 8.27 8.34
C THR A 130 -2.84 8.24 6.94
N PRO A 131 -2.24 9.35 6.48
CA PRO A 131 -1.53 9.38 5.20
C PRO A 131 -0.28 8.49 5.25
N LEU A 132 0.18 8.05 4.06
CA LEU A 132 1.43 7.31 3.91
C LEU A 132 2.65 8.13 4.33
#